data_AF-A0A2A2JTA7-F1
#
_entry.id   AF-A0A2A2JTA7-F1
#
_cell.length_a   1.000
_cell.length_b   1.000
_cell.length_c   1.000
_cell.angle_alpha   90.00
_cell.angle_beta   90.00
_cell.angle_gamma   90.00
#
_symmetry.space_group_name_H-M   'P 1'
#
loop_
_entity.id
_entity.type
_entity.pdbx_description
1 polymer ?
#
loop_
_entity_poly.entity_id
_entity_poly.type
_entity_poly.pdbx_seq_one_letter_code
_entity_poly.pdbx_strand_id
1 'polypeptide(L)'
;MTGMPLPKTADSGSSAANDSIDEEKYENPDKVSEEEREKIREEVGEALAEGAAEKAEELQTENKTEGDQQKDEKVEDADKDADGGEEGSEGEDEEMDEEGDGEEAQATTTMQDAWEYLEVARAICDKFLAESDDWKHRKISTLLFLAECSIGDEQYEQALSDLDACLELQKAAVSDFSTDRIVAQTYFTMARAHKLNDNFDDAARHFDMARDILKAKIENLEKELNSAEEVTRKQTESAIEEMKSIISDLDLKKQDAEDSAKVRKQVEDMSRKVMKEMADQMAAIGEDKPVNDITMNLRKPAKRPAGDDTEVVETEAKKAKEEAGKQEEEKEGHVSPVPEN
;
A
#
# COMPACT_ATOMS: atom_id res chain seq x y z
N MET A 1 54.82 12.74 -73.33
CA MET A 1 54.64 14.18 -73.07
C MET A 1 53.91 14.31 -71.76
N THR A 2 54.49 15.08 -70.82
CA THR A 2 53.89 15.68 -69.58
C THR A 2 53.17 14.72 -68.61
N GLY A 3 53.50 14.55 -67.32
CA GLY A 3 54.29 15.35 -66.38
C GLY A 3 53.44 15.77 -65.18
N MET A 4 53.67 15.15 -64.00
CA MET A 4 53.38 15.61 -62.62
C MET A 4 51.90 15.63 -62.15
N PRO A 5 51.61 15.79 -60.83
CA PRO A 5 51.96 14.88 -59.72
C PRO A 5 50.79 14.65 -58.72
N LEU A 6 50.95 13.71 -57.78
CA LEU A 6 50.10 13.58 -56.59
C LEU A 6 50.22 14.80 -55.66
N PRO A 7 49.12 15.30 -55.05
CA PRO A 7 49.20 16.18 -53.90
C PRO A 7 48.88 15.45 -52.57
N LYS A 8 49.48 16.03 -51.53
CA LYS A 8 49.59 15.59 -50.14
C LYS A 8 48.32 15.89 -49.31
N THR A 9 48.26 15.18 -48.19
CA THR A 9 47.42 15.35 -47.00
C THR A 9 47.15 16.80 -46.59
N ALA A 10 45.91 17.10 -46.23
CA ALA A 10 45.54 18.18 -45.33
C ALA A 10 44.43 17.70 -44.38
N ASP A 11 44.74 17.88 -43.11
CA ASP A 11 43.94 17.82 -41.90
C ASP A 11 42.55 18.47 -42.03
N SER A 12 41.53 17.83 -41.45
CA SER A 12 40.22 18.43 -41.17
C SER A 12 39.53 17.63 -40.06
N GLY A 13 39.83 18.01 -38.82
CA GLY A 13 38.79 18.36 -37.84
C GLY A 13 37.90 17.22 -37.35
N SER A 14 38.37 16.53 -36.32
CA SER A 14 37.53 15.87 -35.33
C SER A 14 36.56 16.89 -34.71
N SER A 15 35.26 16.66 -34.83
CA SER A 15 34.24 17.28 -33.98
C SER A 15 33.72 16.18 -33.07
N ALA A 16 34.46 15.96 -31.98
CA ALA A 16 33.92 15.28 -30.80
C ALA A 16 32.87 16.24 -30.20
N ALA A 17 31.59 15.89 -30.36
CA ALA A 17 30.54 16.47 -29.54
C ALA A 17 30.70 15.88 -28.14
N ASN A 18 31.47 16.60 -27.34
CA ASN A 18 31.62 16.38 -25.91
C ASN A 18 30.30 16.79 -25.26
N ASP A 19 29.37 15.84 -25.07
CA ASP A 19 28.16 16.05 -24.28
C ASP A 19 28.57 16.02 -22.81
N SER A 20 29.21 17.11 -22.40
CA SER A 20 29.34 17.46 -20.99
C SER A 20 27.91 17.66 -20.51
N ILE A 21 27.47 16.83 -19.57
CA ILE A 21 26.25 17.07 -18.81
C ILE A 21 26.33 18.50 -18.31
N ASP A 22 25.51 19.35 -18.91
CA ASP A 22 25.41 20.74 -18.56
C ASP A 22 24.72 20.80 -17.20
N GLU A 23 25.53 20.77 -16.14
CA GLU A 23 25.10 21.04 -14.76
C GLU A 23 24.46 22.44 -14.61
N GLU A 24 24.44 23.26 -15.67
CA GLU A 24 23.71 24.53 -15.75
C GLU A 24 22.21 24.34 -16.08
N LYS A 25 21.75 23.13 -16.42
CA LYS A 25 20.33 22.87 -16.75
C LYS A 25 19.43 22.57 -15.54
N TYR A 26 20.04 22.40 -14.36
CA TYR A 26 19.30 22.32 -13.10
C TYR A 26 19.79 23.45 -12.19
N GLU A 27 18.99 24.52 -12.12
CA GLU A 27 19.20 25.54 -11.10
C GLU A 27 19.11 24.88 -9.72
N ASN A 28 20.24 24.83 -9.03
CA ASN A 28 20.30 24.41 -7.64
C ASN A 28 19.34 25.31 -6.84
N PRO A 29 18.37 24.76 -6.08
CA PRO A 29 17.40 25.55 -5.33
C PRO A 29 18.02 26.51 -4.30
N ASP A 30 19.30 26.31 -3.94
CA ASP A 30 20.08 27.20 -3.07
C ASP A 30 20.75 28.38 -3.80
N LYS A 31 20.68 28.45 -5.14
CA LYS A 31 21.28 29.53 -5.96
C LYS A 31 20.28 30.55 -6.49
N VAL A 32 18.98 30.36 -6.26
CA VAL A 32 17.94 31.33 -6.62
C VAL A 32 18.07 32.54 -5.70
N SER A 33 18.18 33.74 -6.27
CA SER A 33 18.32 34.97 -5.49
C SER A 33 17.09 35.18 -4.58
N GLU A 34 17.27 35.83 -3.44
CA GLU A 34 16.16 36.10 -2.51
C GLU A 34 15.02 36.88 -3.20
N GLU A 35 15.37 37.75 -4.15
CA GLU A 35 14.45 38.51 -5.00
C GLU A 35 13.64 37.61 -5.98
N GLU A 36 14.27 36.60 -6.60
CA GLU A 36 13.56 35.65 -7.48
C GLU A 36 12.66 34.68 -6.70
N ARG A 37 13.06 34.28 -5.48
CA ARG A 37 12.22 33.47 -4.59
C ARG A 37 11.01 34.24 -4.08
N GLU A 38 11.18 35.53 -3.79
CA GLU A 38 10.10 36.42 -3.39
C GLU A 38 9.12 36.65 -4.55
N LYS A 39 9.64 36.83 -5.77
CA LYS A 39 8.83 36.96 -6.97
C LYS A 39 8.02 35.70 -7.31
N ILE A 40 8.64 34.52 -7.22
CA ILE A 40 7.93 33.23 -7.38
C ILE A 40 6.87 33.05 -6.30
N ARG A 41 7.15 33.45 -5.05
CA ARG A 41 6.19 33.41 -3.95
C ARG A 41 5.01 34.36 -4.18
N GLU A 42 5.26 35.55 -4.71
CA GLU A 42 4.23 36.53 -5.04
C GLU A 42 3.35 36.04 -6.20
N GLU A 43 3.95 35.55 -7.29
CA GLU A 43 3.23 35.00 -8.45
C GLU A 43 2.37 33.76 -8.05
N VAL A 44 2.89 32.88 -7.18
CA VAL A 44 2.13 31.73 -6.65
C VAL A 44 1.02 32.19 -5.69
N GLY A 45 1.27 33.22 -4.88
CA GLY A 45 0.28 33.81 -3.96
C GLY A 45 -0.88 34.47 -4.69
N GLU A 46 -0.61 35.20 -5.78
CA GLU A 46 -1.63 35.82 -6.64
C GLU A 46 -2.47 34.74 -7.35
N ALA A 47 -1.84 33.69 -7.88
CA ALA A 47 -2.54 32.57 -8.53
C ALA A 47 -3.43 31.77 -7.56
N LEU A 48 -3.03 31.66 -6.28
CA LEU A 48 -3.83 31.04 -5.23
C LEU A 48 -5.03 31.92 -4.83
N ALA A 49 -4.85 33.24 -4.78
CA ALA A 49 -5.93 34.18 -4.47
C ALA A 49 -6.97 34.24 -5.60
N GLU A 50 -6.54 34.22 -6.86
CA GLU A 50 -7.43 34.21 -8.03
C GLU A 50 -8.23 32.90 -8.13
N GLY A 51 -7.58 31.76 -7.90
CA GLY A 51 -8.26 30.45 -7.87
C GLY A 51 -9.22 30.26 -6.69
N ALA A 52 -8.95 30.90 -5.54
CA ALA A 52 -9.87 30.90 -4.40
C ALA A 52 -11.11 31.77 -4.66
N ALA A 53 -10.96 32.87 -5.40
CA ALA A 53 -12.07 33.74 -5.80
C ALA A 53 -12.98 33.06 -6.85
N GLU A 54 -12.38 32.37 -7.83
CA GLU A 54 -13.13 31.65 -8.88
C GLU A 54 -13.93 30.47 -8.29
N LYS A 55 -13.34 29.73 -7.35
CA LYS A 55 -14.02 28.62 -6.65
C LYS A 55 -15.14 29.11 -5.72
N ALA A 56 -15.04 30.32 -5.16
CA ALA A 56 -16.10 30.94 -4.36
C ALA A 56 -17.27 31.44 -5.22
N GLU A 57 -17.03 31.80 -6.49
CA GLU A 57 -18.07 32.21 -7.44
C GLU A 57 -18.83 30.99 -8.02
N GLU A 58 -18.13 29.87 -8.23
CA GLU A 58 -18.72 28.59 -8.65
C GLU A 58 -19.66 28.01 -7.56
N LEU A 59 -19.24 28.07 -6.28
CA LEU A 59 -20.07 27.64 -5.15
C LEU A 59 -21.34 28.48 -4.91
N GLN A 60 -21.41 29.72 -5.41
CA GLN A 60 -22.63 30.56 -5.33
C GLN A 60 -23.60 30.33 -6.48
N THR A 61 -23.17 29.76 -7.61
CA THR A 61 -24.04 29.52 -8.77
C THR A 61 -24.74 28.17 -8.72
N GLU A 62 -24.17 27.17 -8.05
CA GLU A 62 -24.81 25.84 -7.88
C GLU A 62 -25.90 25.83 -6.78
N ASN A 63 -25.88 26.76 -5.83
CA ASN A 63 -26.79 26.73 -4.66
C ASN A 63 -28.15 27.42 -4.89
N LYS A 64 -28.58 27.61 -6.14
CA LYS A 64 -29.84 28.30 -6.50
C LYS A 64 -30.82 27.49 -7.35
N THR A 65 -30.64 26.17 -7.41
CA THR A 65 -31.58 25.26 -8.08
C THR A 65 -31.70 23.95 -7.32
N GLU A 66 -32.29 23.99 -6.12
CA GLU A 66 -33.29 23.01 -5.65
C GLU A 66 -33.78 23.42 -4.26
N GLY A 67 -35.03 23.87 -4.21
CA GLY A 67 -35.73 24.15 -2.98
C GLY A 67 -36.54 22.95 -2.52
N ASP A 68 -36.45 22.73 -1.21
CA ASP A 68 -37.54 22.38 -0.29
C ASP A 68 -37.91 20.90 -0.10
N GLN A 69 -37.45 20.31 1.02
CA GLN A 69 -38.35 19.94 2.12
C GLN A 69 -37.61 19.49 3.41
N GLN A 70 -37.80 20.31 4.46
CA GLN A 70 -38.00 20.00 5.90
C GLN A 70 -37.28 18.79 6.55
N LYS A 71 -36.54 19.06 7.65
CA LYS A 71 -37.10 18.96 9.02
C LYS A 71 -36.17 19.54 10.09
N ASP A 72 -36.75 20.40 10.93
CA ASP A 72 -36.28 20.87 12.24
C ASP A 72 -35.77 19.75 13.16
N GLU A 73 -34.67 20.01 13.87
CA GLU A 73 -34.68 19.90 15.34
C GLU A 73 -33.65 20.86 15.96
N LYS A 74 -34.16 21.65 16.91
CA LYS A 74 -33.51 22.73 17.66
C LYS A 74 -33.29 22.28 19.10
N VAL A 75 -32.09 22.44 19.66
CA VAL A 75 -31.82 22.72 21.09
C VAL A 75 -30.47 23.46 21.17
N GLU A 76 -30.43 24.81 21.28
CA GLU A 76 -30.13 25.62 22.49
C GLU A 76 -28.87 25.16 23.25
N ASP A 77 -27.70 25.81 23.09
CA ASP A 77 -27.23 27.11 23.65
C ASP A 77 -27.04 27.13 25.17
N ALA A 78 -25.78 27.26 25.62
CA ALA A 78 -25.40 27.91 26.88
C ALA A 78 -23.88 28.19 26.95
N ASP A 79 -23.60 29.44 26.64
CA ASP A 79 -22.47 30.33 26.89
C ASP A 79 -21.70 30.21 28.25
N LYS A 80 -20.39 30.53 28.17
CA LYS A 80 -19.56 31.34 29.10
C LYS A 80 -18.78 30.79 30.32
N ASP A 81 -17.46 31.00 30.19
CA ASP A 81 -16.50 31.73 31.05
C ASP A 81 -15.99 31.16 32.40
N ALA A 82 -14.67 30.97 32.40
CA ALA A 82 -13.66 31.63 33.25
C ALA A 82 -13.36 31.15 34.70
N ASP A 83 -12.04 30.90 34.87
CA ASP A 83 -11.14 31.30 35.96
C ASP A 83 -11.03 30.46 37.25
N GLY A 84 -9.80 29.95 37.45
CA GLY A 84 -8.97 30.28 38.62
C GLY A 84 -9.14 29.49 39.92
N GLY A 85 -8.07 28.79 40.35
CA GLY A 85 -7.77 28.63 41.78
C GLY A 85 -7.31 27.25 42.28
N GLU A 86 -6.02 26.98 42.11
CA GLU A 86 -5.03 26.51 43.11
C GLU A 86 -5.23 25.33 44.09
N GLU A 87 -4.10 24.59 44.22
CA GLU A 87 -3.53 23.89 45.40
C GLU A 87 -3.87 22.40 45.64
N GLY A 88 -2.93 21.54 45.23
CA GLY A 88 -2.04 20.88 46.19
C GLY A 88 -2.36 19.44 46.61
N SER A 89 -1.65 18.48 46.02
CA SER A 89 -1.14 17.30 46.74
C SER A 89 0.01 16.66 45.99
N GLU A 90 1.22 16.81 46.52
CA GLU A 90 2.40 16.01 46.15
C GLU A 90 2.24 14.57 46.65
N GLY A 91 2.81 13.61 45.92
CA GLY A 91 2.92 12.21 46.34
C GLY A 91 3.40 11.26 45.25
N GLU A 92 4.72 11.22 45.07
CA GLU A 92 5.57 10.06 44.71
C GLU A 92 5.28 9.27 43.41
N ASP A 93 6.14 9.53 42.40
CA ASP A 93 7.05 8.57 41.76
C ASP A 93 6.48 7.18 41.35
N GLU A 94 5.93 7.11 40.15
CA GLU A 94 6.15 5.97 39.26
C GLU A 94 6.55 6.54 37.88
N GLU A 95 7.85 6.49 37.58
CA GLU A 95 8.39 6.54 36.22
C GLU A 95 7.73 5.46 35.36
N MET A 96 6.60 5.81 34.74
CA MET A 96 6.05 5.07 33.62
C MET A 96 6.59 5.70 32.35
N ASP A 97 7.66 5.07 31.86
CA ASP A 97 8.16 5.18 30.51
C ASP A 97 7.01 4.96 29.52
N GLU A 98 6.42 6.05 29.05
CA GLU A 98 5.41 6.09 27.99
C GLU A 98 6.11 6.26 26.62
N GLU A 99 7.21 5.55 26.39
CA GLU A 99 7.69 5.28 25.04
C GLU A 99 6.82 4.20 24.40
N GLY A 100 5.70 4.61 23.78
CA GLY A 100 4.84 3.65 23.10
C GLY A 100 3.66 4.14 22.27
N ASP A 101 3.50 5.45 22.01
CA ASP A 101 2.38 5.94 21.16
C ASP A 101 2.70 7.19 20.32
N GLY A 102 3.84 7.86 20.57
CA GLY A 102 4.21 9.08 19.84
C GLY A 102 4.75 8.84 18.42
N GLU A 103 5.40 7.70 18.16
CA GLU A 103 6.03 7.42 16.85
C GLU A 103 5.01 7.05 15.78
N GLU A 104 3.97 6.28 16.11
CA GLU A 104 2.95 5.87 15.14
C GLU A 104 2.02 7.03 14.78
N ALA A 105 1.66 7.85 15.77
CA ALA A 105 0.94 9.11 15.55
C ALA A 105 1.77 10.08 14.69
N GLN A 106 3.07 10.22 14.93
CA GLN A 106 3.93 11.09 14.10
C GLN A 106 4.19 10.51 12.70
N ALA A 107 4.30 9.18 12.54
CA ALA A 107 4.51 8.54 11.26
C ALA A 107 3.28 8.65 10.35
N THR A 108 2.08 8.45 10.91
CA THR A 108 0.81 8.63 10.20
C THR A 108 0.59 10.08 9.78
N THR A 109 0.91 11.06 10.65
CA THR A 109 0.85 12.48 10.27
C THR A 109 1.88 12.82 9.19
N THR A 110 3.10 12.26 9.26
CA THR A 110 4.15 12.54 8.27
C THR A 110 3.77 12.01 6.88
N MET A 111 3.15 10.82 6.79
CA MET A 111 2.70 10.26 5.51
C MET A 111 1.50 11.03 4.95
N GLN A 112 0.53 11.39 5.80
CA GLN A 112 -0.61 12.20 5.42
C GLN A 112 -0.17 13.58 4.88
N ASP A 113 0.75 14.25 5.58
CA ASP A 113 1.33 15.51 5.14
C ASP A 113 2.01 15.36 3.77
N ALA A 114 2.77 14.28 3.57
CA ALA A 114 3.43 14.00 2.29
C ALA A 114 2.40 13.86 1.15
N TRP A 115 1.31 13.12 1.39
CA TRP A 115 0.22 12.99 0.41
C TRP A 115 -0.43 14.34 0.10
N GLU A 116 -0.72 15.17 1.11
CA GLU A 116 -1.31 16.50 0.91
C GLU A 116 -0.41 17.41 0.09
N TYR A 117 0.90 17.44 0.37
CA TYR A 117 1.87 18.20 -0.44
C TYR A 117 1.94 17.68 -1.89
N LEU A 118 1.88 16.37 -2.08
CA LEU A 118 1.91 15.76 -3.40
C LEU A 118 0.63 16.02 -4.20
N GLU A 119 -0.55 16.06 -3.57
CA GLU A 119 -1.81 16.45 -4.22
C GLU A 119 -1.79 17.92 -4.64
N VAL A 120 -1.23 18.82 -3.79
CA VAL A 120 -1.02 20.22 -4.20
C VAL A 120 -0.07 20.29 -5.39
N ALA A 121 1.04 19.55 -5.37
CA ALA A 121 1.99 19.50 -6.49
C ALA A 121 1.35 18.97 -7.78
N ARG A 122 0.49 17.95 -7.69
CA ARG A 122 -0.28 17.39 -8.80
C ARG A 122 -1.22 18.44 -9.38
N ALA A 123 -1.98 19.12 -8.53
CA ALA A 123 -2.92 20.16 -8.93
C ALA A 123 -2.22 21.36 -9.60
N ILE A 124 -1.02 21.72 -9.14
CA ILE A 124 -0.18 22.71 -9.82
C ILE A 124 0.21 22.18 -11.20
N CYS A 125 0.77 20.97 -11.28
CA CYS A 125 1.19 20.41 -12.57
C CYS A 125 0.04 20.39 -13.59
N ASP A 126 -1.17 20.03 -13.18
CA ASP A 126 -2.36 20.00 -14.03
C ASP A 126 -2.65 21.35 -14.73
N LYS A 127 -2.42 22.46 -14.03
CA LYS A 127 -2.60 23.81 -14.61
C LYS A 127 -1.55 24.13 -15.67
N PHE A 128 -0.34 23.61 -15.52
CA PHE A 128 0.82 23.98 -16.33
C PHE A 128 1.23 22.91 -17.37
N LEU A 129 0.47 21.82 -17.51
CA LEU A 129 0.78 20.70 -18.42
C LEU A 129 0.95 21.11 -19.89
N ALA A 130 0.27 22.18 -20.33
CA ALA A 130 0.33 22.65 -21.71
C ALA A 130 1.54 23.56 -21.98
N GLU A 131 2.27 24.00 -20.96
CA GLU A 131 3.32 25.00 -21.12
C GLU A 131 4.66 24.41 -21.53
N SER A 132 5.01 23.23 -21.00
CA SER A 132 6.29 22.56 -21.28
C SER A 132 6.20 21.06 -21.02
N ASP A 133 7.04 20.29 -21.72
CA ASP A 133 7.24 18.87 -21.41
C ASP A 133 7.86 18.66 -20.01
N ASP A 134 8.57 19.66 -19.46
CA ASP A 134 9.09 19.61 -18.09
C ASP A 134 7.97 19.46 -17.05
N TRP A 135 6.81 20.09 -17.28
CA TRP A 135 5.64 19.93 -16.41
C TRP A 135 5.05 18.53 -16.49
N LYS A 136 5.15 17.86 -17.64
CA LYS A 136 4.76 16.44 -17.77
C LYS A 136 5.70 15.57 -16.96
N HIS A 137 7.01 15.80 -17.02
CA HIS A 137 7.98 15.06 -16.23
C HIS A 137 7.77 15.26 -14.72
N ARG A 138 7.50 16.50 -14.28
CA ARG A 138 7.15 16.78 -12.88
C ARG A 138 5.91 16.02 -12.45
N LYS A 139 4.85 16.05 -13.26
CA LYS A 139 3.61 15.31 -12.96
C LYS A 139 3.83 13.80 -12.92
N ILE A 140 4.63 13.24 -13.83
CA ILE A 140 5.02 11.81 -13.80
C ILE A 140 5.67 11.46 -12.47
N SER A 141 6.65 12.26 -12.01
CA SER A 141 7.30 12.05 -10.72
C SER A 141 6.31 12.19 -9.55
N THR A 142 5.44 13.20 -9.56
CA THR A 142 4.42 13.38 -8.52
C THR A 142 3.47 12.19 -8.43
N LEU A 143 2.97 11.68 -9.57
CA LEU A 143 2.09 10.51 -9.61
C LEU A 143 2.79 9.25 -9.10
N LEU A 144 4.08 9.06 -9.42
CA LEU A 144 4.85 7.96 -8.86
C LEU A 144 4.95 8.04 -7.33
N PHE A 145 5.20 9.23 -6.77
CA PHE A 145 5.25 9.39 -5.31
C PHE A 145 3.87 9.24 -4.64
N LEU A 146 2.80 9.74 -5.25
CA LEU A 146 1.42 9.52 -4.76
C LEU A 146 1.07 8.03 -4.72
N ALA A 147 1.48 7.28 -5.74
CA ALA A 147 1.30 5.84 -5.76
C ALA A 147 2.11 5.13 -4.66
N GLU A 148 3.34 5.57 -4.36
CA GLU A 148 4.12 5.03 -3.24
C GLU A 148 3.47 5.32 -1.88
N CYS A 149 2.95 6.54 -1.66
CA CYS A 149 2.16 6.87 -0.47
C CYS A 149 0.93 5.97 -0.34
N SER A 150 0.18 5.80 -1.43
CA SER A 150 -1.03 4.97 -1.47
C SER A 150 -0.71 3.49 -1.24
N ILE A 151 0.41 2.97 -1.74
CA ILE A 151 0.87 1.61 -1.43
C ILE A 151 1.22 1.47 0.06
N GLY A 152 1.85 2.50 0.65
CA GLY A 152 2.19 2.53 2.07
C GLY A 152 0.98 2.54 2.99
N ASP A 153 -0.12 3.16 2.57
CA ASP A 153 -1.41 3.20 3.26
C ASP A 153 -2.36 2.05 2.86
N GLU A 154 -1.84 1.04 2.15
CA GLU A 154 -2.60 -0.13 1.66
C GLU A 154 -3.78 0.21 0.73
N GLN A 155 -3.81 1.41 0.15
CA GLN A 155 -4.77 1.86 -0.85
C GLN A 155 -4.33 1.46 -2.26
N TYR A 156 -4.27 0.15 -2.53
CA TYR A 156 -3.66 -0.38 -3.76
C TYR A 156 -4.41 0.02 -5.04
N GLU A 157 -5.74 0.11 -5.02
CA GLU A 157 -6.54 0.54 -6.16
C GLU A 157 -6.27 2.00 -6.54
N GLN A 158 -6.11 2.87 -5.55
CA GLN A 158 -5.75 4.27 -5.76
C GLN A 158 -4.34 4.37 -6.35
N ALA A 159 -3.38 3.63 -5.79
CA ALA A 159 -2.02 3.56 -6.31
C ALA A 159 -1.99 3.13 -7.79
N LEU A 160 -2.76 2.09 -8.15
CA LEU A 160 -2.84 1.60 -9.52
C LEU A 160 -3.47 2.63 -10.47
N SER A 161 -4.51 3.35 -10.02
CA SER A 161 -5.11 4.45 -10.80
C SER A 161 -4.09 5.56 -11.08
N ASP A 162 -3.29 5.95 -10.10
CA ASP A 162 -2.27 6.98 -10.29
C ASP A 162 -1.12 6.50 -11.20
N LEU A 163 -0.75 5.21 -11.12
CA LEU A 163 0.26 4.60 -11.99
C LEU A 163 -0.23 4.46 -13.44
N ASP A 164 -1.52 4.15 -13.66
CA ASP A 164 -2.11 4.14 -15.00
C ASP A 164 -2.10 5.55 -15.62
N ALA A 165 -2.48 6.57 -14.84
CA ALA A 165 -2.37 7.97 -15.27
C ALA A 165 -0.90 8.36 -15.57
N CYS A 166 0.04 7.84 -14.79
CA CYS A 166 1.47 8.04 -15.00
C CYS A 166 1.95 7.42 -16.32
N LEU A 167 1.56 6.18 -16.62
CA LEU A 167 1.89 5.50 -17.88
C LEU A 167 1.34 6.25 -19.10
N GLU A 168 0.10 6.74 -19.05
CA GLU A 168 -0.48 7.52 -20.14
C GLU A 168 0.31 8.81 -20.40
N LEU A 169 0.76 9.48 -19.34
CA LEU A 169 1.58 10.68 -19.48
C LEU A 169 2.97 10.36 -20.01
N GLN A 170 3.59 9.26 -19.57
CA GLN A 170 4.88 8.79 -20.08
C GLN A 170 4.84 8.53 -21.57
N LYS A 171 3.78 7.88 -22.09
CA LYS A 171 3.61 7.65 -23.54
C LYS A 171 3.67 8.93 -24.37
N ALA A 172 3.25 10.06 -23.80
CA ALA A 172 3.25 11.37 -24.45
C ALA A 172 4.52 12.19 -24.20
N ALA A 173 5.30 11.88 -23.16
CA ALA A 173 6.43 12.70 -22.71
C ALA A 173 7.81 12.10 -23.05
N VAL A 174 7.94 10.78 -23.11
CA VAL A 174 9.26 10.14 -23.32
C VAL A 174 9.55 9.93 -24.80
N SER A 175 10.82 10.04 -25.18
CA SER A 175 11.28 9.87 -26.57
C SER A 175 11.26 8.41 -27.03
N ASP A 176 11.59 7.47 -26.13
CA ASP A 176 11.54 6.04 -26.38
C ASP A 176 10.95 5.30 -25.18
N PHE A 177 9.65 5.03 -25.25
CA PHE A 177 8.90 4.33 -24.19
C PHE A 177 9.42 2.91 -23.93
N SER A 178 10.02 2.26 -24.93
CA SER A 178 10.44 0.86 -24.85
C SER A 178 11.76 0.67 -24.11
N THR A 179 12.51 1.75 -23.87
CA THR A 179 13.81 1.70 -23.18
C THR A 179 13.94 2.75 -22.07
N ASP A 180 12.84 3.41 -21.71
CA ASP A 180 12.83 4.43 -20.67
C ASP A 180 12.86 3.83 -19.26
N ARG A 181 13.77 4.35 -18.43
CA ARG A 181 13.99 3.85 -17.07
C ARG A 181 12.77 4.09 -16.17
N ILE A 182 12.09 5.23 -16.31
CA ILE A 182 10.96 5.61 -15.47
C ILE A 182 9.74 4.77 -15.84
N VAL A 183 9.56 4.43 -17.11
CA VAL A 183 8.54 3.45 -17.55
C VAL A 183 8.79 2.07 -16.90
N ALA A 184 10.04 1.57 -16.90
CA ALA A 184 10.37 0.32 -16.21
C ALA A 184 10.09 0.38 -14.70
N GLN A 185 10.42 1.51 -14.04
CA GLN A 185 10.10 1.74 -12.64
C GLN A 185 8.59 1.71 -12.39
N THR A 186 7.80 2.31 -13.28
CA THR A 186 6.33 2.37 -13.15
C THR A 186 5.73 0.98 -13.21
N TYR A 187 6.14 0.15 -14.18
CA TYR A 187 5.69 -1.25 -14.24
C TYR A 187 6.15 -2.06 -13.02
N PHE A 188 7.35 -1.81 -12.50
CA PHE A 188 7.81 -2.46 -11.27
C PHE A 188 6.94 -2.08 -10.07
N THR A 189 6.60 -0.80 -9.90
CA THR A 189 5.73 -0.32 -8.82
C THR A 189 4.30 -0.89 -8.97
N MET A 190 3.74 -0.94 -10.19
CA MET A 190 2.46 -1.61 -10.46
C MET A 190 2.49 -3.09 -10.09
N ALA A 191 3.55 -3.81 -10.48
CA ALA A 191 3.72 -5.22 -10.13
C ALA A 191 3.71 -5.44 -8.62
N ARG A 192 4.38 -4.54 -7.88
CA ARG A 192 4.41 -4.58 -6.41
C ARG A 192 3.03 -4.30 -5.80
N ALA A 193 2.31 -3.29 -6.29
CA ALA A 193 0.95 -2.99 -5.84
C ALA A 193 -0.01 -4.17 -6.08
N HIS A 194 0.00 -4.75 -7.28
CA HIS A 194 -0.79 -5.95 -7.58
C HIS A 194 -0.43 -7.14 -6.70
N LYS A 195 0.86 -7.36 -6.42
CA LYS A 195 1.30 -8.45 -5.55
C LYS A 195 0.81 -8.27 -4.11
N LEU A 196 0.83 -7.04 -3.60
CA LEU A 196 0.32 -6.72 -2.26
C LEU A 196 -1.21 -6.85 -2.20
N ASN A 197 -1.90 -6.57 -3.31
CA ASN A 197 -3.35 -6.76 -3.44
C ASN A 197 -3.77 -8.19 -3.89
N ASP A 198 -2.92 -9.20 -3.69
CA ASP A 198 -3.15 -10.60 -4.09
C ASP A 198 -3.51 -10.84 -5.58
N ASN A 199 -3.25 -9.86 -6.45
CA ASN A 199 -3.47 -9.93 -7.91
C ASN A 199 -2.23 -10.51 -8.60
N PHE A 200 -1.86 -11.74 -8.22
CA PHE A 200 -0.58 -12.34 -8.60
C PHE A 200 -0.36 -12.53 -10.11
N ASP A 201 -1.42 -12.83 -10.88
CA ASP A 201 -1.32 -12.99 -12.33
C ASP A 201 -0.93 -11.65 -13.01
N ASP A 202 -1.46 -10.52 -12.54
CA ASP A 202 -1.14 -9.19 -13.07
C ASP A 202 0.21 -8.69 -12.55
N ALA A 203 0.57 -9.00 -11.29
CA ALA A 203 1.91 -8.75 -10.77
C ALA A 203 3.00 -9.40 -11.65
N ALA A 204 2.83 -10.67 -12.00
CA ALA A 204 3.76 -11.39 -12.87
C ALA A 204 3.88 -10.75 -14.27
N ARG A 205 2.76 -10.27 -14.84
CA ARG A 205 2.76 -9.55 -16.12
C ARG A 205 3.56 -8.25 -16.05
N HIS A 206 3.34 -7.44 -15.02
CA HIS A 206 4.02 -6.15 -14.90
C HIS A 206 5.52 -6.31 -14.60
N PHE A 207 5.93 -7.33 -13.83
CA PHE A 207 7.36 -7.67 -13.72
C PHE A 207 7.98 -8.05 -15.07
N ASP A 208 7.23 -8.79 -15.90
CA ASP A 208 7.66 -9.17 -17.26
C ASP A 208 7.85 -7.91 -18.15
N MET A 209 6.93 -6.96 -18.08
CA MET A 209 7.00 -5.70 -18.83
C MET A 209 8.19 -4.83 -18.39
N ALA A 210 8.42 -4.68 -17.09
CA ALA A 210 9.59 -3.96 -16.56
C ALA A 210 10.91 -4.61 -17.03
N ARG A 211 10.98 -5.94 -16.99
CA ARG A 211 12.13 -6.71 -17.45
C ARG A 211 12.39 -6.51 -18.94
N ASP A 212 11.35 -6.51 -19.77
CA ASP A 212 11.49 -6.39 -21.21
C ASP A 212 12.01 -5.01 -21.62
N ILE A 213 11.62 -3.95 -20.91
CA ILE A 213 12.19 -2.60 -21.10
C ILE A 213 13.68 -2.58 -20.77
N LEU A 214 14.09 -3.17 -19.64
CA LEU A 214 15.51 -3.24 -19.27
C LEU A 214 16.32 -4.07 -20.28
N LYS A 215 15.76 -5.16 -20.81
CA LYS A 215 16.41 -5.95 -21.87
C LYS A 215 16.60 -5.14 -23.15
N ALA A 216 15.58 -4.40 -23.57
CA ALA A 216 15.66 -3.52 -24.73
C ALA A 216 16.69 -2.39 -24.52
N LYS A 217 16.74 -1.81 -23.31
CA LYS A 217 17.75 -0.80 -22.94
C LYS A 217 19.18 -1.36 -23.02
N ILE A 218 19.41 -2.56 -22.48
CA ILE A 218 20.70 -3.25 -22.58
C ILE A 218 21.08 -3.46 -24.05
N GLU A 219 20.17 -3.93 -24.89
CA GLU A 219 20.44 -4.17 -26.31
C GLU A 219 20.88 -2.88 -27.03
N ASN A 220 20.25 -1.75 -26.70
CA ASN A 220 20.64 -0.44 -27.26
C ASN A 220 22.04 -0.01 -26.79
N LEU A 221 22.34 -0.15 -25.49
CA LEU A 221 23.65 0.20 -24.95
C LEU A 221 24.78 -0.71 -25.47
N GLU A 222 24.51 -2.02 -25.64
CA GLU A 222 25.48 -2.97 -26.21
C GLU A 222 25.83 -2.62 -27.68
N LYS A 223 24.90 -2.03 -28.44
CA LYS A 223 25.16 -1.53 -29.81
C LYS A 223 26.08 -0.32 -29.81
N GLU A 224 25.89 0.60 -28.87
CA GLU A 224 26.65 1.85 -28.74
C GLU A 224 28.09 1.62 -28.23
N LEU A 225 28.33 0.49 -27.56
CA LEU A 225 29.60 0.12 -26.95
C LEU A 225 30.79 0.12 -27.93
N ASN A 226 30.53 -0.27 -29.18
CA ASN A 226 31.56 -0.39 -30.22
C ASN A 226 32.13 0.96 -30.66
N SER A 227 31.38 2.04 -30.49
CA SER A 227 31.76 3.42 -30.84
C SER A 227 32.16 4.27 -29.64
N ALA A 228 32.00 3.77 -28.41
CA ALA A 228 32.26 4.52 -27.19
C ALA A 228 33.75 4.63 -26.86
N GLU A 229 34.15 5.79 -26.32
CA GLU A 229 35.46 6.03 -25.70
C GLU A 229 35.67 5.12 -24.48
N GLU A 230 36.92 4.89 -24.06
CA GLU A 230 37.24 3.91 -23.02
C GLU A 230 36.53 4.18 -21.67
N VAL A 231 36.40 5.45 -21.26
CA VAL A 231 35.73 5.82 -20.01
C VAL A 231 34.23 5.55 -20.11
N THR A 232 33.58 6.04 -21.16
CA THR A 232 32.16 5.82 -21.44
C THR A 232 31.84 4.34 -21.60
N ARG A 233 32.73 3.57 -22.24
CA ARG A 233 32.60 2.12 -22.38
C ARG A 233 32.54 1.44 -21.02
N LYS A 234 33.50 1.73 -20.11
CA LYS A 234 33.51 1.13 -18.77
C LYS A 234 32.26 1.47 -17.97
N GLN A 235 31.79 2.72 -18.04
CA GLN A 235 30.55 3.15 -17.39
C GLN A 235 29.33 2.41 -17.97
N THR A 236 29.28 2.26 -19.30
CA THR A 236 28.21 1.55 -19.99
C THR A 236 28.21 0.06 -19.67
N GLU A 237 29.39 -0.59 -19.62
CA GLU A 237 29.54 -1.98 -19.21
C GLU A 237 29.03 -2.19 -17.77
N SER A 238 29.42 -1.31 -16.83
CA SER A 238 28.95 -1.34 -15.44
C SER A 238 27.42 -1.20 -15.36
N ALA A 239 26.84 -0.24 -16.07
CA ALA A 239 25.39 -0.04 -16.10
C ALA A 239 24.64 -1.26 -16.69
N ILE A 240 25.20 -1.90 -17.72
CA ILE A 240 24.65 -3.13 -18.29
C ILE A 240 24.70 -4.27 -17.26
N GLU A 241 25.79 -4.43 -16.52
CA GLU A 241 25.91 -5.45 -15.46
C GLU A 241 24.89 -5.23 -14.33
N GLU A 242 24.71 -3.99 -13.87
CA GLU A 242 23.69 -3.64 -12.88
C GLU A 242 22.29 -3.96 -13.39
N MET A 243 21.95 -3.59 -14.63
CA MET A 243 20.65 -3.92 -15.22
C MET A 243 20.45 -5.44 -15.39
N LYS A 244 21.51 -6.20 -15.70
CA LYS A 244 21.46 -7.68 -15.74
C LYS A 244 21.17 -8.26 -14.35
N SER A 245 21.74 -7.69 -13.28
CA SER A 245 21.41 -8.06 -11.90
C SER A 245 19.94 -7.77 -11.58
N ILE A 246 19.47 -6.56 -11.91
CA ILE A 246 18.06 -6.17 -11.68
C ILE A 246 17.10 -7.10 -12.44
N ILE A 247 17.42 -7.46 -13.69
CA ILE A 247 16.63 -8.43 -14.48
C ILE A 247 16.53 -9.78 -13.77
N SER A 248 17.63 -10.28 -13.18
CA SER A 248 17.61 -11.51 -12.40
C SER A 248 16.67 -11.40 -11.20
N ASP A 249 16.71 -10.27 -10.49
CA ASP A 249 15.81 -10.02 -9.35
C ASP A 249 14.34 -9.92 -9.80
N LEU A 250 14.08 -9.31 -10.96
CA LEU A 250 12.73 -9.25 -11.55
C LEU A 250 12.22 -10.63 -11.93
N ASP A 251 13.07 -11.50 -12.50
CA ASP A 251 12.68 -12.89 -12.82
C ASP A 251 12.34 -13.69 -11.54
N LEU A 252 13.10 -13.48 -10.45
CA LEU A 252 12.76 -14.07 -9.14
C LEU A 252 11.42 -13.57 -8.59
N LYS A 253 11.16 -12.25 -8.67
CA LYS A 253 9.89 -11.66 -8.22
C LYS A 253 8.70 -12.12 -9.07
N LYS A 254 8.90 -12.26 -10.38
CA LYS A 254 7.91 -12.83 -11.29
C LYS A 254 7.59 -14.26 -10.91
N GLN A 255 8.61 -15.09 -10.68
CA GLN A 255 8.42 -16.49 -10.28
C GLN A 255 7.66 -16.59 -8.96
N ASP A 256 8.01 -15.78 -7.96
CA ASP A 256 7.30 -15.71 -6.68
C ASP A 256 5.81 -15.38 -6.84
N ALA A 257 5.49 -14.41 -7.71
CA ALA A 257 4.10 -14.09 -8.06
C ALA A 257 3.39 -15.26 -8.75
N GLU A 258 4.02 -15.90 -9.74
CA GLU A 258 3.44 -17.06 -10.43
C GLU A 258 3.19 -18.25 -9.48
N ASP A 259 4.10 -18.50 -8.56
CA ASP A 259 3.96 -19.57 -7.56
C ASP A 259 2.85 -19.23 -6.55
N SER A 260 2.75 -17.98 -6.11
CA SER A 260 1.65 -17.48 -5.29
C SER A 260 0.29 -17.63 -6.00
N ALA A 261 0.21 -17.33 -7.30
CA ALA A 261 -0.98 -17.55 -8.10
C ALA A 261 -1.40 -19.03 -8.15
N LYS A 262 -0.42 -19.94 -8.27
CA LYS A 262 -0.68 -21.41 -8.27
C LYS A 262 -1.19 -21.87 -6.91
N VAL A 263 -0.58 -21.42 -5.82
CA VAL A 263 -1.00 -21.76 -4.45
C VAL A 263 -2.43 -21.26 -4.21
N ARG A 264 -2.74 -20.01 -4.58
CA ARG A 264 -4.10 -19.44 -4.48
C ARG A 264 -5.12 -20.29 -5.23
N LYS A 265 -4.84 -20.67 -6.49
CA LYS A 265 -5.71 -21.54 -7.30
C LYS A 265 -5.91 -22.92 -6.65
N GLN A 266 -4.85 -23.52 -6.09
CA GLN A 266 -4.95 -24.80 -5.38
C GLN A 266 -5.83 -24.70 -4.13
N VAL A 267 -5.69 -23.64 -3.33
CA VAL A 267 -6.51 -23.40 -2.14
C VAL A 267 -7.98 -23.19 -2.53
N GLU A 268 -8.26 -22.41 -3.57
CA GLU A 268 -9.61 -22.20 -4.10
C GLU A 268 -10.25 -23.53 -4.58
N ASP A 269 -9.51 -24.34 -5.33
CA ASP A 269 -9.98 -25.64 -5.80
C ASP A 269 -10.25 -26.62 -4.65
N MET A 270 -9.39 -26.64 -3.64
CA MET A 270 -9.57 -27.46 -2.45
C MET A 270 -10.79 -26.99 -1.64
N SER A 271 -10.93 -25.68 -1.41
CA SER A 271 -12.09 -25.08 -0.75
C SER A 271 -13.39 -25.42 -1.49
N ARG A 272 -13.40 -25.31 -2.81
CA ARG A 272 -14.55 -25.67 -3.66
C ARG A 272 -14.93 -27.14 -3.53
N LYS A 273 -13.94 -28.05 -3.46
CA LYS A 273 -14.19 -29.49 -3.25
C LYS A 273 -14.78 -29.75 -1.87
N VAL A 274 -14.20 -29.18 -0.82
CA VAL A 274 -14.70 -29.32 0.56
C VAL A 274 -16.14 -28.79 0.69
N MET A 275 -16.42 -27.61 0.12
CA MET A 275 -17.77 -27.04 0.11
C MET A 275 -18.77 -27.91 -0.64
N LYS A 276 -18.36 -28.53 -1.76
CA LYS A 276 -19.21 -29.46 -2.51
C LYS A 276 -19.49 -30.73 -1.71
N GLU A 277 -18.47 -31.34 -1.11
CA GLU A 277 -18.63 -32.53 -0.27
C GLU A 277 -19.54 -32.25 0.93
N MET A 278 -19.41 -31.08 1.56
CA MET A 278 -20.29 -30.64 2.65
C MET A 278 -21.73 -30.45 2.18
N ALA A 279 -21.94 -29.84 1.00
CA ALA A 279 -23.27 -29.68 0.42
C ALA A 279 -23.92 -31.04 0.08
N ASP A 280 -23.16 -31.98 -0.49
CA ASP A 280 -23.62 -33.34 -0.80
C ASP A 280 -24.00 -34.10 0.49
N GLN A 281 -23.21 -33.95 1.57
CA GLN A 281 -23.54 -34.50 2.89
C GLN A 281 -24.82 -33.87 3.48
N MET A 282 -25.00 -32.56 3.34
CA MET A 282 -26.17 -31.85 3.84
C MET A 282 -27.44 -32.25 3.07
N ALA A 283 -27.34 -32.41 1.75
CA ALA A 283 -28.43 -32.92 0.91
C ALA A 283 -28.82 -34.35 1.30
N ALA A 284 -27.86 -35.21 1.62
CA ALA A 284 -28.10 -36.58 2.08
C ALA A 284 -28.77 -36.67 3.48
N ILE A 285 -28.68 -35.60 4.29
CA ILE A 285 -29.39 -35.49 5.59
C ILE A 285 -30.82 -34.97 5.37
N GLY A 286 -31.07 -34.18 4.32
CA GLY A 286 -32.39 -33.64 3.96
C GLY A 286 -33.32 -34.60 3.22
N GLU A 287 -32.84 -35.79 2.81
CA GLU A 287 -33.72 -36.86 2.36
C GLU A 287 -34.49 -37.42 3.56
N ASP A 288 -35.82 -37.24 3.51
CA ASP A 288 -36.86 -37.58 4.49
C ASP A 288 -36.81 -39.06 4.93
N LYS A 289 -35.79 -39.42 5.70
CA LYS A 289 -35.77 -40.68 6.45
C LYS A 289 -36.74 -40.51 7.61
N PRO A 290 -37.70 -41.43 7.79
CA PRO A 290 -38.72 -41.29 8.83
C PRO A 290 -38.02 -41.10 10.18
N VAL A 291 -38.17 -39.89 10.73
CA VAL A 291 -37.72 -39.60 12.09
C VAL A 291 -38.45 -40.57 12.99
N ASN A 292 -37.72 -41.51 13.60
CA ASN A 292 -38.34 -42.50 14.48
C ASN A 292 -39.02 -41.75 15.62
N ASP A 293 -40.34 -41.80 15.67
CA ASP A 293 -41.15 -41.07 16.64
C ASP A 293 -40.86 -41.60 18.06
N ILE A 294 -40.01 -40.87 18.78
CA ILE A 294 -39.57 -41.21 20.13
C ILE A 294 -40.66 -40.91 21.17
N THR A 295 -41.86 -40.45 20.75
CA THR A 295 -43.01 -40.20 21.63
C THR A 295 -43.41 -41.45 22.44
N MET A 296 -43.09 -42.66 21.96
CA MET A 296 -43.30 -43.91 22.70
C MET A 296 -42.31 -44.14 23.86
N ASN A 297 -41.18 -43.43 23.92
CA ASN A 297 -40.21 -43.54 25.02
C ASN A 297 -40.41 -42.47 26.10
N LEU A 298 -41.29 -41.49 25.88
CA LEU A 298 -41.82 -40.71 26.99
C LEU A 298 -42.78 -41.60 27.78
N ARG A 299 -42.31 -42.13 28.92
CA ARG A 299 -43.20 -42.70 29.93
C ARG A 299 -44.26 -41.66 30.25
N LYS A 300 -45.48 -41.87 29.78
CA LYS A 300 -46.64 -41.11 30.23
C LYS A 300 -46.62 -41.17 31.75
N PRO A 301 -46.52 -40.05 32.48
CA PRO A 301 -46.73 -40.10 33.93
C PRO A 301 -48.11 -40.71 34.12
N ALA A 302 -48.16 -41.82 34.86
CA ALA A 302 -49.38 -42.54 35.13
C ALA A 302 -50.44 -41.53 35.59
N LYS A 303 -51.56 -41.50 34.87
CA LYS A 303 -52.71 -40.67 35.15
C LYS A 303 -53.16 -40.99 36.57
N ARG A 304 -52.79 -40.15 37.54
CA ARG A 304 -53.36 -40.20 38.89
C ARG A 304 -54.85 -39.90 38.72
N PRO A 305 -55.77 -40.78 39.15
CA PRO A 305 -57.16 -40.39 39.27
C PRO A 305 -57.26 -39.29 40.33
N ALA A 306 -57.96 -38.21 40.00
CA ALA A 306 -58.33 -37.17 40.94
C ALA A 306 -59.25 -37.77 42.01
N GLY A 307 -58.94 -37.49 43.27
CA GLY A 307 -59.73 -37.91 44.42
C GLY A 307 -59.11 -37.41 45.72
N ASP A 308 -59.54 -36.20 46.08
CA ASP A 308 -59.79 -35.65 47.42
C ASP A 308 -58.71 -35.59 48.52
N ASP A 309 -58.75 -34.45 49.21
CA ASP A 309 -57.94 -34.01 50.34
C ASP A 309 -58.02 -34.92 51.57
N THR A 310 -56.91 -35.10 52.30
CA THR A 310 -56.71 -34.60 53.68
C THR A 310 -55.53 -35.26 54.41
N GLU A 311 -54.66 -34.37 54.92
CA GLU A 311 -53.96 -34.33 56.22
C GLU A 311 -52.99 -35.42 56.74
N VAL A 312 -51.72 -34.98 56.83
CA VAL A 312 -50.74 -34.97 57.95
C VAL A 312 -50.60 -36.22 58.84
N VAL A 313 -49.35 -36.69 59.07
CA VAL A 313 -48.66 -36.73 60.40
C VAL A 313 -47.15 -37.02 60.20
N GLU A 314 -46.35 -36.24 60.91
CA GLU A 314 -44.90 -36.28 61.12
C GLU A 314 -44.36 -37.63 61.64
N THR A 315 -43.05 -37.90 61.49
CA THR A 315 -42.09 -37.92 62.62
C THR A 315 -40.70 -38.44 62.24
N GLU A 316 -39.73 -37.73 62.83
CA GLU A 316 -38.32 -37.96 63.08
C GLU A 316 -37.79 -39.41 63.13
N ALA A 317 -36.53 -39.63 62.72
CA ALA A 317 -35.40 -39.71 63.67
C ALA A 317 -34.15 -40.46 63.13
N LYS A 318 -33.00 -39.79 63.29
CA LYS A 318 -31.73 -40.29 63.86
C LYS A 318 -30.82 -41.28 63.10
N LYS A 319 -29.70 -40.70 62.65
CA LYS A 319 -28.36 -40.73 63.30
C LYS A 319 -27.33 -41.79 62.84
N ALA A 320 -26.09 -41.27 62.74
CA ALA A 320 -24.76 -41.89 62.92
C ALA A 320 -24.16 -42.63 61.73
N LYS A 321 -22.85 -42.62 61.45
CA LYS A 321 -21.62 -41.96 61.97
C LYS A 321 -20.48 -42.56 61.10
N GLU A 322 -19.73 -41.78 60.33
CA GLU A 322 -18.36 -41.26 60.58
C GLU A 322 -17.20 -42.28 60.59
N GLU A 323 -16.05 -41.76 60.16
CA GLU A 323 -14.64 -42.21 60.27
C GLU A 323 -14.04 -43.14 59.19
N ALA A 324 -12.76 -43.04 58.80
CA ALA A 324 -11.72 -41.99 58.75
C ALA A 324 -10.37 -42.66 58.35
N GLY A 325 -9.51 -41.91 57.62
CA GLY A 325 -8.03 -42.02 57.61
C GLY A 325 -7.40 -43.13 56.75
N LYS A 326 -6.16 -43.05 56.25
CA LYS A 326 -5.04 -42.06 56.24
C LYS A 326 -4.02 -42.60 55.18
N GLN A 327 -3.48 -41.78 54.26
CA GLN A 327 -2.10 -41.24 54.19
C GLN A 327 -0.90 -42.21 54.31
N GLU A 328 -0.02 -42.21 53.29
CA GLU A 328 1.46 -42.00 53.26
C GLU A 328 1.99 -42.39 51.85
N GLU A 329 2.60 -41.49 51.04
CA GLU A 329 4.06 -41.14 50.95
C GLU A 329 4.98 -42.38 50.77
N GLU A 330 5.91 -42.49 49.81
CA GLU A 330 7.00 -41.59 49.42
C GLU A 330 7.68 -42.05 48.09
N LYS A 331 8.27 -41.08 47.34
CA LYS A 331 9.58 -41.00 46.62
C LYS A 331 10.15 -42.25 45.87
N GLU A 332 10.82 -42.16 44.72
CA GLU A 332 11.94 -41.33 44.25
C GLU A 332 12.06 -41.63 42.72
N GLY A 333 12.31 -40.70 41.79
CA GLY A 333 13.59 -40.02 41.56
C GLY A 333 14.32 -40.64 40.34
N HIS A 334 14.52 -39.89 39.25
CA HIS A 334 15.86 -39.56 38.71
C HIS A 334 15.78 -38.83 37.36
N VAL A 335 16.46 -37.69 37.35
CA VAL A 335 16.73 -36.74 36.27
C VAL A 335 17.88 -37.26 35.40
N SER A 336 17.93 -36.90 34.12
CA SER A 336 19.22 -36.55 33.49
C SER A 336 19.05 -35.63 32.27
N PRO A 337 20.03 -34.75 32.01
CA PRO A 337 19.84 -33.51 31.28
C PRO A 337 20.55 -33.48 29.92
N VAL A 338 20.19 -32.44 29.16
CA VAL A 338 20.90 -31.90 27.99
C VAL A 338 22.24 -31.29 28.43
N PRO A 339 23.24 -31.23 27.53
CA PRO A 339 24.02 -29.99 27.47
C PRO A 339 24.16 -29.46 26.03
N GLU A 340 23.85 -28.17 25.89
CA GLU A 340 24.40 -27.29 24.86
C GLU A 340 25.87 -27.02 25.16
N ASN A 341 26.66 -26.93 24.09
CA ASN A 341 27.69 -25.91 23.94
C ASN A 341 27.92 -25.61 22.46
#